data_AF-A0A9X6SR83-F1
#
_entry.id   AF-A0A9X6SR83-F1
#
_cell.length_a   1.000
_cell.length_b   1.000
_cell.length_c   1.000
_cell.angle_alpha   90.00
_cell.angle_beta   90.00
_cell.angle_gamma   90.00
#
_symmetry.space_group_name_H-M   'P 1'
#
loop_
_entity.id
_entity.type
_entity.pdbx_description
1 polymer ?
#
loop_
_entity_poly.entity_id
_entity_poly.type
_entity_poly.pdbx_seq_one_letter_code
_entity_poly.pdbx_strand_id
1 'polypeptide(L)'
;RREKQYDAEVKKKADADRYAVEQSAEAEKARKIREADAMQYKIEAEARARAEEVRVEGLAKAEIEKAQGLATAEAEKAKGSAEAEVTRLKGLAEAEAKQKIAEAFELFGQAAVMDMMVRMLPEYAKQVASPLANIDKITVVDTGGSGKNGGAGKVAGYATDLMATVQETLKASSGIDVKELLESFAGKGNVRNSIDNLAGEIASSKTAEVETVAEAKDAE
;
A
#
# COMPACT_ATOMS: atom_id res chain seq x y z
N ARG A 1 -63.17 109.96 21.59
CA ARG A 1 -62.66 109.59 20.23
C ARG A 1 -61.21 109.08 20.25
N ARG A 2 -60.33 109.55 21.16
CA ARG A 2 -58.94 109.08 21.27
C ARG A 2 -58.78 107.70 21.94
N GLU A 3 -59.56 107.37 22.97
CA GLU A 3 -59.50 106.05 23.64
C GLU A 3 -59.78 104.87 22.68
N LYS A 4 -60.77 105.01 21.78
CA LYS A 4 -61.08 103.99 20.77
C LYS A 4 -59.96 103.77 19.73
N GLN A 5 -59.06 104.74 19.53
CA GLN A 5 -57.92 104.60 18.63
C GLN A 5 -56.75 103.86 19.30
N TYR A 6 -56.47 104.16 20.57
CA TYR A 6 -55.47 103.43 21.35
C TYR A 6 -55.85 101.95 21.53
N ASP A 7 -57.12 101.66 21.81
CA ASP A 7 -57.59 100.28 21.93
C ASP A 7 -57.46 99.49 20.60
N ALA A 8 -57.67 100.16 19.47
CA ALA A 8 -57.53 99.55 18.16
C ALA A 8 -56.05 99.29 17.80
N GLU A 9 -55.16 100.22 18.14
CA GLU A 9 -53.73 100.11 17.87
C GLU A 9 -53.05 99.07 18.77
N VAL A 10 -53.44 99.01 20.06
CA VAL A 10 -52.97 97.99 21.00
C VAL A 10 -53.46 96.59 20.61
N LYS A 11 -54.73 96.44 20.19
CA LYS A 11 -55.25 95.16 19.68
C LYS A 11 -54.53 94.73 18.41
N LYS A 12 -54.33 95.65 17.45
CA LYS A 12 -53.64 95.35 16.20
C LYS A 12 -52.16 94.97 16.41
N LYS A 13 -51.51 95.57 17.40
CA LYS A 13 -50.14 95.21 17.80
C LYS A 13 -50.10 93.84 18.49
N ALA A 14 -51.03 93.54 19.40
CA ALA A 14 -51.13 92.24 20.06
C ALA A 14 -51.46 91.10 19.07
N ASP A 15 -52.31 91.36 18.07
CA ASP A 15 -52.63 90.40 17.01
C ASP A 15 -51.41 90.15 16.10
N ALA A 16 -50.63 91.19 15.79
CA ALA A 16 -49.37 91.06 15.05
C ALA A 16 -48.31 90.26 15.84
N ASP A 17 -48.18 90.52 17.14
CA ASP A 17 -47.27 89.78 18.02
C ASP A 17 -47.69 88.30 18.14
N ARG A 18 -48.99 88.01 18.25
CA ARG A 18 -49.52 86.63 18.23
C ARG A 18 -49.24 85.93 16.91
N TYR A 19 -49.49 86.59 15.78
CA TYR A 19 -49.22 86.03 14.47
C TYR A 19 -47.72 85.76 14.25
N ALA A 20 -46.85 86.66 14.73
CA ALA A 20 -45.40 86.47 14.67
C ALA A 20 -44.93 85.28 15.53
N VAL A 21 -45.52 85.09 16.71
CA VAL A 21 -45.23 83.95 17.59
C VAL A 21 -45.78 82.63 17.01
N GLU A 22 -46.97 82.63 16.42
CA GLU A 22 -47.53 81.46 15.74
C GLU A 22 -46.68 81.06 14.53
N GLN A 23 -46.30 82.04 13.69
CA GLN A 23 -45.50 81.78 12.50
C GLN A 23 -44.07 81.33 12.84
N SER A 24 -43.47 81.85 13.91
CA SER A 24 -42.17 81.38 14.39
C SER A 24 -42.25 79.97 14.98
N ALA A 25 -43.30 79.64 15.73
CA ALA A 25 -43.54 78.30 16.25
C ALA A 25 -43.79 77.27 15.13
N GLU A 26 -44.53 77.65 14.08
CA GLU A 26 -44.75 76.84 12.87
C GLU A 26 -43.41 76.57 12.15
N ALA A 27 -42.59 77.61 11.99
CA ALA A 27 -41.27 77.52 11.37
C ALA A 27 -40.30 76.64 12.18
N GLU A 28 -40.31 76.75 13.51
CA GLU A 28 -39.52 75.88 14.39
C GLU A 28 -39.98 74.43 14.33
N LYS A 29 -41.29 74.17 14.29
CA LYS A 29 -41.82 72.81 14.08
C LYS A 29 -41.36 72.25 12.74
N ALA A 30 -41.52 73.01 11.66
CA ALA A 30 -41.10 72.59 10.33
C ALA A 30 -39.59 72.33 10.27
N ARG A 31 -38.77 73.15 10.96
CA ARG A 31 -37.32 72.94 11.06
C ARG A 31 -37.00 71.66 11.81
N LYS A 32 -37.62 71.41 12.98
CA LYS A 32 -37.41 70.20 13.78
C LYS A 32 -37.83 68.93 13.04
N ILE A 33 -38.95 68.97 12.31
CA ILE A 33 -39.40 67.83 11.50
C ILE A 33 -38.38 67.55 10.39
N ARG A 34 -37.97 68.56 9.63
CA ARG A 34 -36.96 68.39 8.57
C ARG A 34 -35.61 67.90 9.11
N GLU A 35 -35.21 68.37 10.29
CA GLU A 35 -33.99 67.93 10.95
C GLU A 35 -34.08 66.48 11.43
N ALA A 36 -35.23 66.07 11.99
CA ALA A 36 -35.51 64.69 12.34
C ALA A 36 -35.53 63.76 11.12
N ASP A 37 -36.17 64.18 10.02
CA ASP A 37 -36.21 63.42 8.76
C ASP A 37 -34.80 63.28 8.17
N ALA A 38 -34.00 64.36 8.18
CA ALA A 38 -32.61 64.31 7.74
C ALA A 38 -31.75 63.39 8.61
N MET A 39 -31.96 63.41 9.94
CA MET A 39 -31.29 62.49 10.86
C MET A 39 -31.70 61.04 10.61
N GLN A 40 -32.99 60.76 10.43
CA GLN A 40 -33.46 59.40 10.11
C GLN A 40 -32.86 58.90 8.81
N TYR A 41 -32.87 59.72 7.76
CA TYR A 41 -32.27 59.38 6.48
C TYR A 41 -30.77 59.07 6.61
N LYS A 42 -30.04 59.90 7.37
CA LYS A 42 -28.61 59.68 7.63
C LYS A 42 -28.36 58.38 8.40
N ILE A 43 -29.13 58.12 9.46
CA ILE A 43 -29.02 56.90 10.27
C ILE A 43 -29.33 55.67 9.43
N GLU A 44 -30.38 55.71 8.60
CA GLU A 44 -30.75 54.60 7.73
C GLU A 44 -29.68 54.35 6.65
N ALA A 45 -29.16 55.41 6.02
CA ALA A 45 -28.09 55.31 5.04
C ALA A 45 -26.81 54.72 5.66
N GLU A 46 -26.42 55.18 6.84
CA GLU A 46 -25.28 54.61 7.58
C GLU A 46 -25.52 53.16 8.02
N ALA A 47 -26.71 52.83 8.49
CA ALA A 47 -27.06 51.48 8.89
C ALA A 47 -27.01 50.52 7.68
N ARG A 48 -27.53 50.95 6.53
CA ARG A 48 -27.45 50.18 5.28
C ARG A 48 -26.00 50.02 4.81
N ALA A 49 -25.20 51.08 4.88
CA ALA A 49 -23.78 51.01 4.52
C ALA A 49 -23.01 50.04 5.42
N ARG A 50 -23.20 50.12 6.74
CA ARG A 50 -22.57 49.19 7.71
C ARG A 50 -23.04 47.76 7.51
N ALA A 51 -24.33 47.54 7.24
CA ALA A 51 -24.86 46.21 6.98
C ALA A 51 -24.23 45.58 5.72
N GLU A 52 -24.09 46.36 4.65
CA GLU A 52 -23.44 45.90 3.43
C GLU A 52 -21.95 45.66 3.62
N GLU A 53 -21.25 46.53 4.35
CA GLU A 53 -19.84 46.36 4.70
C GLU A 53 -19.61 45.03 5.45
N VAL A 54 -20.40 44.76 6.49
CA VAL A 54 -20.32 43.49 7.24
C VAL A 54 -20.67 42.30 6.36
N ARG A 55 -21.64 42.43 5.45
CA ARG A 55 -22.00 41.35 4.52
C ARG A 55 -20.85 41.04 3.56
N VAL A 56 -20.25 42.07 2.95
CA VAL A 56 -19.14 41.93 2.02
C VAL A 56 -17.91 41.39 2.74
N GLU A 57 -17.58 41.90 3.93
CA GLU A 57 -16.46 41.40 4.74
C GLU A 57 -16.68 39.95 5.17
N GLY A 58 -17.90 39.59 5.58
CA GLY A 58 -18.25 38.21 5.94
C GLY A 58 -18.11 37.25 4.76
N LEU A 59 -18.54 37.65 3.57
CA LEU A 59 -18.37 36.86 2.34
C LEU A 59 -16.89 36.72 1.97
N ALA A 60 -16.12 37.82 2.03
CA ALA A 60 -14.68 37.79 1.75
C ALA A 60 -13.93 36.89 2.74
N LYS A 61 -14.24 36.96 4.04
CA LYS A 61 -13.64 36.07 5.06
C LYS A 61 -13.98 34.61 4.79
N ALA A 62 -15.24 34.30 4.49
CA ALA A 62 -15.66 32.93 4.19
C ALA A 62 -14.97 32.38 2.93
N GLU A 63 -14.74 33.21 1.92
CA GLU A 63 -14.01 32.83 0.71
C GLU A 63 -12.53 32.58 1.00
N ILE A 64 -11.89 33.45 1.77
CA ILE A 64 -10.49 33.28 2.21
C ILE A 64 -10.35 31.98 3.03
N GLU A 65 -11.24 31.74 3.98
CA GLU A 65 -11.21 30.53 4.81
C GLU A 65 -11.42 29.25 3.98
N LYS A 66 -12.34 29.27 3.01
CA LYS A 66 -12.51 28.16 2.06
C LYS A 66 -11.26 27.95 1.21
N ALA A 67 -10.69 29.00 0.66
CA ALA A 67 -9.48 28.93 -0.16
C ALA A 67 -8.28 28.40 0.65
N GLN A 68 -8.13 28.86 1.90
CA GLN A 68 -7.12 28.37 2.83
C GLN A 68 -7.34 26.90 3.18
N GLY A 69 -8.58 26.51 3.50
CA GLY A 69 -8.92 25.11 3.81
C GLY A 69 -8.69 24.16 2.63
N LEU A 70 -8.97 24.59 1.41
CA LEU A 70 -8.64 23.83 0.21
C LEU A 70 -7.12 23.72 0.00
N ALA A 71 -6.40 24.83 0.16
CA ALA A 71 -4.96 24.86 0.01
C ALA A 71 -4.25 23.99 1.07
N THR A 72 -4.71 23.98 2.32
CA THR A 72 -4.15 23.12 3.37
C THR A 72 -4.48 21.66 3.11
N ALA A 73 -5.70 21.32 2.69
CA ALA A 73 -6.08 19.95 2.36
C ALA A 73 -5.27 19.40 1.18
N GLU A 74 -5.05 20.21 0.14
CA GLU A 74 -4.22 19.81 -1.00
C GLU A 74 -2.75 19.65 -0.61
N ALA A 75 -2.22 20.55 0.22
CA ALA A 75 -0.86 20.44 0.75
C ALA A 75 -0.68 19.18 1.63
N GLU A 76 -1.65 18.86 2.49
CA GLU A 76 -1.63 17.64 3.31
C GLU A 76 -1.73 16.38 2.44
N LYS A 77 -2.60 16.39 1.42
CA LYS A 77 -2.73 15.28 0.48
C LYS A 77 -1.42 15.05 -0.28
N ALA A 78 -0.80 16.12 -0.77
CA ALA A 78 0.48 16.05 -1.47
C ALA A 78 1.61 15.52 -0.57
N LYS A 79 1.68 15.99 0.69
CA LYS A 79 2.61 15.47 1.68
C LYS A 79 2.36 13.99 1.98
N GLY A 80 1.11 13.60 2.22
CA GLY A 80 0.73 12.22 2.47
C GLY A 80 1.09 11.29 1.32
N SER A 81 0.86 11.71 0.07
CA SER A 81 1.29 10.93 -1.10
C SER A 81 2.80 10.80 -1.20
N ALA A 82 3.55 11.88 -0.94
CA ALA A 82 5.00 11.86 -0.96
C ALA A 82 5.58 10.95 0.13
N GLU A 83 5.04 11.02 1.36
CA GLU A 83 5.44 10.16 2.47
C GLU A 83 5.11 8.69 2.23
N ALA A 84 3.94 8.40 1.65
CA ALA A 84 3.55 7.05 1.26
C ALA A 84 4.50 6.50 0.19
N GLU A 85 4.87 7.31 -0.80
CA GLU A 85 5.80 6.90 -1.85
C GLU A 85 7.21 6.66 -1.30
N VAL A 86 7.71 7.54 -0.42
CA VAL A 86 8.99 7.34 0.27
C VAL A 86 8.97 6.05 1.09
N THR A 87 7.89 5.77 1.81
CA THR A 87 7.75 4.54 2.61
C THR A 87 7.69 3.30 1.72
N ARG A 88 6.96 3.36 0.60
CA ARG A 88 6.90 2.28 -0.39
C ARG A 88 8.27 2.00 -0.99
N LEU A 89 9.01 3.04 -1.40
CA LEU A 89 10.34 2.90 -1.96
C LEU A 89 11.34 2.34 -0.94
N LYS A 90 11.28 2.81 0.32
CA LYS A 90 12.09 2.24 1.42
C LYS A 90 11.74 0.77 1.66
N GLY A 91 10.46 0.41 1.72
CA GLY A 91 10.01 -0.96 1.90
C GLY A 91 10.47 -1.89 0.76
N LEU A 92 10.41 -1.40 -0.49
CA LEU A 92 10.95 -2.12 -1.65
C LEU A 92 12.47 -2.29 -1.55
N ALA A 93 13.21 -1.24 -1.23
CA ALA A 93 14.65 -1.31 -1.06
C ALA A 93 15.07 -2.28 0.06
N GLU A 94 14.34 -2.29 1.18
CA GLU A 94 14.56 -3.25 2.26
C GLU A 94 14.21 -4.68 1.87
N ALA A 95 13.13 -4.88 1.10
CA ALA A 95 12.75 -6.19 0.59
C ALA A 95 13.80 -6.74 -0.38
N GLU A 96 14.28 -5.92 -1.33
CA GLU A 96 15.35 -6.30 -2.25
C GLU A 96 16.66 -6.59 -1.51
N ALA A 97 17.01 -5.79 -0.51
CA ALA A 97 18.19 -6.03 0.31
C ALA A 97 18.09 -7.38 1.06
N LYS A 98 16.93 -7.68 1.64
CA LYS A 98 16.67 -8.96 2.32
C LYS A 98 16.67 -10.13 1.34
N GLN A 99 16.12 -9.96 0.13
CA GLN A 99 16.18 -10.99 -0.92
C GLN A 99 17.62 -11.30 -1.32
N LYS A 100 18.45 -10.28 -1.54
CA LYS A 100 19.88 -10.48 -1.85
C LYS A 100 20.63 -11.15 -0.69
N ILE A 101 20.30 -10.80 0.54
CA ILE A 101 20.86 -11.47 1.72
C ILE A 101 20.41 -12.93 1.76
N ALA A 102 19.13 -13.22 1.51
CA ALA A 102 18.60 -14.59 1.46
C ALA A 102 19.25 -15.42 0.35
N GLU A 103 19.37 -14.86 -0.86
CA GLU A 103 20.06 -15.49 -2.00
C GLU A 103 21.53 -15.76 -1.68
N ALA A 104 22.22 -14.80 -1.05
CA ALA A 104 23.56 -15.02 -0.55
C ALA A 104 23.58 -16.16 0.50
N PHE A 105 22.65 -16.20 1.45
CA PHE A 105 22.55 -17.27 2.43
C PHE A 105 22.20 -18.63 1.83
N GLU A 106 21.45 -18.70 0.73
CA GLU A 106 21.21 -19.96 0.03
C GLU A 106 22.49 -20.47 -0.64
N LEU A 107 23.21 -19.59 -1.34
CA LEU A 107 24.50 -19.92 -1.97
C LEU A 107 25.55 -20.29 -0.92
N PHE A 108 25.68 -19.49 0.13
CA PHE A 108 26.57 -19.77 1.26
C PHE A 108 26.11 -20.98 2.07
N GLY A 109 24.80 -21.23 2.17
CA GLY A 109 24.23 -22.37 2.88
C GLY A 109 24.59 -23.69 2.17
N GLN A 110 24.46 -23.74 0.85
CA GLN A 110 24.91 -24.90 0.07
C GLN A 110 26.43 -25.12 0.20
N ALA A 111 27.23 -24.05 0.13
CA ALA A 111 28.68 -24.13 0.29
C ALA A 111 29.10 -24.51 1.73
N ALA A 112 28.41 -24.00 2.75
CA ALA A 112 28.67 -24.29 4.16
C ALA A 112 28.26 -25.72 4.52
N VAL A 113 27.15 -26.22 3.98
CA VAL A 113 26.74 -27.62 4.12
C VAL A 113 27.74 -28.54 3.40
N MET A 114 28.25 -28.15 2.23
CA MET A 114 29.32 -28.87 1.55
C MET A 114 30.62 -28.88 2.37
N ASP A 115 31.09 -27.75 2.90
CA ASP A 115 32.29 -27.69 3.77
C ASP A 115 32.11 -28.57 5.02
N MET A 116 30.93 -28.53 5.65
CA MET A 116 30.63 -29.37 6.80
C MET A 116 30.61 -30.86 6.43
N MET A 117 30.05 -31.23 5.28
CA MET A 117 30.13 -32.60 4.77
C MET A 117 31.58 -33.03 4.52
N VAL A 118 32.40 -32.19 3.88
CA VAL A 118 33.82 -32.47 3.61
C VAL A 118 34.60 -32.68 4.91
N ARG A 119 34.30 -31.91 5.96
CA ARG A 119 34.88 -32.10 7.30
C ARG A 119 34.39 -33.37 8.01
N MET A 120 33.16 -33.81 7.75
CA MET A 120 32.59 -35.04 8.30
C MET A 120 33.01 -36.30 7.53
N LEU A 121 33.43 -36.18 6.26
CA LEU A 121 33.84 -37.31 5.43
C LEU A 121 34.94 -38.20 6.05
N PRO A 122 35.99 -37.67 6.71
CA PRO A 122 37.01 -38.49 7.36
C PRO A 122 36.46 -39.35 8.51
N GLU A 123 35.59 -38.79 9.34
CA GLU A 123 34.97 -39.52 10.45
C GLU A 123 34.02 -40.59 9.91
N TYR A 124 33.23 -40.27 8.88
CA TYR A 124 32.38 -41.27 8.22
C TYR A 124 33.19 -42.39 7.57
N ALA A 125 34.27 -42.05 6.83
CA ALA A 125 35.17 -43.02 6.24
C ALA A 125 35.85 -43.91 7.28
N LYS A 126 36.23 -43.35 8.44
CA LYS A 126 36.78 -44.11 9.57
C LYS A 126 35.74 -45.05 10.20
N GLN A 127 34.49 -44.62 10.35
CA GLN A 127 33.40 -45.44 10.86
C GLN A 127 33.07 -46.61 9.91
N VAL A 128 33.04 -46.34 8.60
CA VAL A 128 32.77 -47.34 7.56
C VAL A 128 33.96 -48.29 7.37
N ALA A 129 35.18 -47.79 7.49
CA ALA A 129 36.39 -48.61 7.45
C ALA A 129 36.64 -49.38 8.74
N SER A 130 36.06 -49.00 9.88
CA SER A 130 36.32 -49.65 11.18
C SER A 130 36.08 -51.17 11.18
N PRO A 131 35.00 -51.71 10.59
CA PRO A 131 34.80 -53.16 10.48
C PRO A 131 35.78 -53.84 9.51
N LEU A 132 36.23 -53.14 8.47
CA LEU A 132 37.18 -53.67 7.48
C LEU A 132 38.64 -53.60 7.97
N ALA A 133 38.97 -52.58 8.76
CA ALA A 133 40.28 -52.39 9.38
C ALA A 133 40.60 -53.48 10.40
N ASN A 134 39.57 -54.13 10.97
CA ASN A 134 39.71 -55.24 11.91
C ASN A 134 39.78 -56.62 11.21
N ILE A 135 39.86 -56.67 9.88
CA ILE A 135 39.99 -57.92 9.11
C ILE A 135 41.38 -58.00 8.51
N ASP A 136 42.31 -58.66 9.19
CA ASP A 136 43.70 -58.82 8.74
C ASP A 136 43.85 -59.77 7.54
N LYS A 137 42.91 -60.73 7.36
CA LYS A 137 42.95 -61.71 6.26
C LYS A 137 41.56 -62.30 5.97
N ILE A 138 40.94 -61.91 4.86
CA ILE A 138 39.86 -62.71 4.26
C ILE A 138 40.49 -63.89 3.53
N THR A 139 40.25 -65.09 4.05
CA THR A 139 40.56 -66.34 3.34
C THR A 139 39.24 -66.92 2.87
N VAL A 140 38.98 -66.85 1.57
CA VAL A 140 37.81 -67.49 0.95
C VAL A 140 38.11 -68.98 0.88
N VAL A 141 37.51 -69.76 1.78
CA VAL A 141 37.58 -71.22 1.75
C VAL A 141 36.38 -71.71 0.97
N ASP A 142 36.61 -72.09 -0.29
CA ASP A 142 35.64 -72.82 -1.09
C ASP A 142 35.63 -74.27 -0.60
N THR A 143 34.72 -74.59 0.32
CA THR A 143 34.49 -75.97 0.75
C THR A 143 33.66 -76.67 -0.32
N GLY A 144 34.33 -77.19 -1.34
CA GLY A 144 33.88 -78.36 -2.09
C GLY A 144 32.46 -78.28 -2.64
N GLY A 145 32.32 -77.63 -3.79
CA GLY A 145 31.17 -77.82 -4.67
C GLY A 145 31.53 -77.38 -6.07
N SER A 146 32.23 -78.24 -6.83
CA SER A 146 32.39 -78.06 -8.28
C SER A 146 31.01 -78.08 -8.94
N GLY A 147 30.42 -76.91 -9.03
CA GLY A 147 29.11 -76.65 -9.61
C GLY A 147 28.92 -75.14 -9.68
N LYS A 148 28.15 -74.68 -10.67
CA LYS A 148 27.96 -73.27 -11.04
C LYS A 148 27.41 -72.33 -9.94
N ASN A 149 27.28 -72.81 -8.70
CA ASN A 149 26.74 -72.15 -7.51
C ASN A 149 27.66 -72.32 -6.27
N GLY A 150 28.98 -72.16 -6.44
CA GLY A 150 29.96 -72.09 -5.35
C GLY A 150 29.87 -70.79 -4.51
N GLY A 151 30.47 -70.77 -3.33
CA GLY A 151 30.24 -69.80 -2.23
C GLY A 151 30.30 -68.31 -2.60
N ALA A 152 31.06 -67.92 -3.63
CA ALA A 152 31.11 -66.54 -4.12
C ALA A 152 29.78 -66.08 -4.78
N GLY A 153 29.06 -67.00 -5.44
CA GLY A 153 27.76 -66.73 -6.05
C GLY A 153 26.64 -66.56 -5.03
N LYS A 154 26.74 -67.23 -3.86
CA LYS A 154 25.78 -67.07 -2.76
C LYS A 154 25.91 -65.73 -2.05
N VAL A 155 27.12 -65.17 -1.92
CA VAL A 155 27.32 -63.84 -1.32
C VAL A 155 26.80 -62.73 -2.24
N ALA A 156 27.08 -62.84 -3.54
CA ALA A 156 26.52 -61.93 -4.54
C ALA A 156 24.98 -62.05 -4.64
N GLY A 157 24.45 -63.28 -4.53
CA GLY A 157 23.01 -63.55 -4.45
C GLY A 157 22.38 -62.98 -3.19
N TYR A 158 23.01 -63.17 -2.02
CA TYR A 158 22.51 -62.65 -0.74
C TYR A 158 22.41 -61.12 -0.74
N ALA A 159 23.38 -60.41 -1.31
CA ALA A 159 23.34 -58.96 -1.41
C ALA A 159 22.21 -58.48 -2.35
N THR A 160 21.99 -59.20 -3.45
CA THR A 160 20.92 -58.88 -4.41
C THR A 160 19.53 -59.19 -3.81
N ASP A 161 19.40 -60.31 -3.10
CA ASP A 161 18.18 -60.72 -2.40
C ASP A 161 17.87 -59.81 -1.20
N LEU A 162 18.89 -59.36 -0.45
CA LEU A 162 18.72 -58.34 0.59
C LEU A 162 18.26 -57.03 -0.01
N MET A 163 18.85 -56.60 -1.14
CA MET A 163 18.45 -55.34 -1.79
C MET A 163 17.03 -55.40 -2.34
N ALA A 164 16.61 -56.55 -2.88
CA ALA A 164 15.23 -56.77 -3.30
C ALA A 164 14.26 -56.77 -2.10
N THR A 165 14.60 -57.50 -1.03
CA THR A 165 13.78 -57.57 0.19
C THR A 165 13.67 -56.22 0.88
N VAL A 166 14.77 -55.45 0.97
CA VAL A 166 14.78 -54.11 1.58
C VAL A 166 13.91 -53.13 0.78
N GLN A 167 13.98 -53.14 -0.55
CA GLN A 167 13.12 -52.30 -1.38
C GLN A 167 11.64 -52.65 -1.20
N GLU A 168 11.30 -53.94 -1.16
CA GLU A 168 9.93 -54.40 -0.99
C GLU A 168 9.41 -54.13 0.43
N THR A 169 10.23 -54.31 1.45
CA THR A 169 9.87 -54.03 2.86
C THR A 169 9.72 -52.53 3.11
N LEU A 170 10.58 -51.69 2.53
CA LEU A 170 10.45 -50.23 2.63
C LEU A 170 9.20 -49.73 1.91
N LYS A 171 8.87 -50.30 0.75
CA LYS A 171 7.64 -49.97 0.02
C LYS A 171 6.39 -50.40 0.79
N ALA A 172 6.38 -51.62 1.35
CA ALA A 172 5.25 -52.15 2.11
C ALA A 172 5.06 -51.47 3.48
N SER A 173 6.16 -51.11 4.16
CA SER A 173 6.11 -50.54 5.51
C SER A 173 6.00 -49.01 5.52
N SER A 174 6.53 -48.31 4.51
CA SER A 174 6.62 -46.86 4.49
C SER A 174 5.89 -46.22 3.31
N GLY A 175 5.43 -47.00 2.32
CA GLY A 175 4.81 -46.50 1.09
C GLY A 175 5.80 -45.82 0.12
N ILE A 176 7.10 -45.88 0.42
CA ILE A 176 8.14 -45.19 -0.34
C ILE A 176 8.68 -46.12 -1.45
N ASP A 177 8.48 -45.74 -2.71
CA ASP A 177 9.08 -46.44 -3.85
C ASP A 177 10.47 -45.85 -4.15
N VAL A 178 11.51 -46.57 -3.72
CA VAL A 178 12.91 -46.16 -3.87
C VAL A 178 13.30 -46.04 -5.35
N LYS A 179 12.66 -46.80 -6.24
CA LYS A 179 12.90 -46.69 -7.68
C LYS A 179 12.37 -45.37 -8.23
N GLU A 180 11.19 -44.94 -7.80
CA GLU A 180 10.58 -43.67 -8.20
C GLU A 180 11.34 -42.47 -7.64
N LEU A 181 11.81 -42.56 -6.39
CA LEU A 181 12.70 -41.55 -5.80
C LEU A 181 14.06 -41.48 -6.50
N LEU A 182 14.62 -42.61 -6.92
CA LEU A 182 15.87 -42.63 -7.66
C LEU A 182 15.68 -42.10 -9.09
N GLU A 183 14.54 -42.36 -9.73
CA GLU A 183 14.18 -41.80 -11.03
C GLU A 183 13.88 -40.29 -10.97
N SER A 184 13.31 -39.79 -9.86
CA SER A 184 13.13 -38.36 -9.63
C SER A 184 14.45 -37.65 -9.32
N PHE A 185 15.31 -38.26 -8.50
CA PHE A 185 16.65 -37.76 -8.17
C PHE A 185 17.62 -37.83 -9.36
N ALA A 186 17.57 -38.89 -10.16
CA ALA A 186 18.31 -39.02 -11.43
C ALA A 186 17.70 -38.18 -12.57
N GLY A 187 16.71 -37.34 -12.26
CA GLY A 187 16.23 -36.27 -13.13
C GLY A 187 15.14 -36.67 -14.13
N LYS A 188 14.73 -37.94 -14.23
CA LYS A 188 13.64 -38.33 -15.15
C LYS A 188 12.26 -37.81 -14.70
N GLY A 189 12.03 -37.72 -13.39
CA GLY A 189 10.78 -37.14 -12.84
C GLY A 189 10.69 -35.62 -13.01
N ASN A 190 11.79 -34.90 -12.75
CA ASN A 190 11.81 -33.43 -12.87
C ASN A 190 11.85 -32.96 -14.33
N VAL A 191 12.51 -33.68 -15.24
CA VAL A 191 12.57 -33.28 -16.65
C VAL A 191 11.20 -33.32 -17.31
N ARG A 192 10.33 -34.28 -16.95
CA ARG A 192 8.98 -34.35 -17.52
C ARG A 192 8.10 -33.20 -17.02
N ASN A 193 8.14 -32.89 -15.74
CA ASN A 193 7.41 -31.75 -15.16
C ASN A 193 7.97 -30.40 -15.66
N SER A 194 9.28 -30.28 -15.84
CA SER A 194 9.89 -29.09 -16.44
C SER A 194 9.56 -28.96 -17.93
N ILE A 195 9.51 -30.05 -18.69
CA ILE A 195 9.08 -30.03 -20.10
C ILE A 195 7.58 -29.71 -20.21
N ASP A 196 6.73 -30.27 -19.35
CA ASP A 196 5.30 -29.99 -19.34
C ASP A 196 5.00 -28.55 -18.89
N ASN A 197 5.77 -28.01 -17.92
CA ASN A 197 5.69 -26.60 -17.53
C ASN A 197 6.23 -25.66 -18.62
N LEU A 198 7.36 -25.99 -19.26
CA LEU A 198 7.85 -25.23 -20.42
C LEU A 198 6.87 -25.30 -21.59
N ALA A 199 6.26 -26.46 -21.85
CA ALA A 199 5.25 -26.62 -22.89
C ALA A 199 3.98 -25.81 -22.57
N GLY A 200 3.58 -25.75 -21.29
CA GLY A 200 2.50 -24.91 -20.80
C GLY A 200 2.79 -23.41 -20.92
N GLU A 201 4.01 -22.98 -20.59
CA GLU A 201 4.45 -21.59 -20.75
C GLU A 201 4.57 -21.19 -22.22
N ILE A 202 5.07 -22.08 -23.09
CA ILE A 202 5.14 -21.85 -24.55
C ILE A 202 3.73 -21.84 -25.16
N ALA A 203 2.80 -22.67 -24.68
CA ALA A 203 1.41 -22.61 -25.12
C ALA A 203 0.71 -21.33 -24.65
N SER A 204 0.96 -20.90 -23.41
CA SER A 204 0.46 -19.64 -22.84
C SER A 204 1.00 -18.41 -23.60
N SER A 205 2.31 -18.37 -23.87
CA SER A 205 2.93 -17.27 -24.62
C SER A 205 2.42 -17.21 -26.06
N LYS A 206 2.23 -18.38 -26.70
CA LYS A 206 1.66 -18.45 -28.06
C LYS A 206 0.19 -18.07 -28.11
N THR A 207 -0.56 -18.22 -27.01
CA THR A 207 -1.96 -17.77 -26.92
C THR A 207 -2.02 -16.25 -26.72
N ALA A 208 -1.12 -15.69 -25.91
CA ALA A 208 -0.98 -14.23 -25.73
C ALA A 208 -0.48 -13.49 -26.99
N GLU A 209 0.41 -14.11 -27.77
CA GLU A 209 0.84 -13.57 -29.07
C GLU A 209 -0.28 -13.62 -30.13
N VAL A 210 -1.20 -14.59 -30.05
CA VAL A 210 -2.34 -14.67 -30.98
C VAL A 210 -3.45 -13.68 -30.61
N GLU A 211 -3.70 -13.44 -29.31
CA GLU A 211 -4.67 -12.43 -28.86
C GLU A 211 -4.20 -11.00 -29.19
N THR A 212 -2.91 -10.68 -29.01
CA THR A 212 -2.36 -9.35 -29.33
C THR A 212 -2.34 -9.06 -30.84
N VAL A 213 -2.19 -10.07 -31.69
CA VAL A 213 -2.25 -9.92 -33.16
C VAL A 213 -3.69 -9.87 -33.68
N ALA A 214 -4.66 -10.46 -32.96
CA ALA A 214 -6.08 -10.32 -33.27
C ALA A 214 -6.61 -8.92 -32.92
N GLU A 215 -6.26 -8.39 -31.74
CA GLU A 215 -6.63 -7.02 -31.33
C GLU A 215 -6.02 -5.93 -32.22
N ALA A 216 -4.84 -6.17 -32.80
CA ALA A 216 -4.21 -5.24 -33.72
C ALA A 216 -4.82 -5.25 -35.15
N LYS A 217 -5.62 -6.26 -35.51
CA LYS A 217 -6.28 -6.36 -36.82
C LYS A 217 -7.71 -5.84 -36.85
N ASP A 218 -8.36 -5.71 -35.69
CA ASP A 218 -9.72 -5.14 -35.59
C ASP A 218 -9.70 -3.60 -35.37
N ALA A 219 -8.52 -2.99 -35.34
CA ALA A 219 -8.30 -1.54 -35.15
C ALA A 219 -7.84 -0.78 -36.42
N GLU A 220 -7.87 -1.42 -37.59
CA GLU A 220 -7.65 -0.80 -38.92
C GLU A 220 -8.92 -0.91 -39.78
#